data_AF-A0A3D5R0R8-F1
#
_entry.id   AF-A0A3D5R0R8-F1
#
_cell.length_a   1.000
_cell.length_b   1.000
_cell.length_c   1.000
_cell.angle_alpha   90.00
_cell.angle_beta   90.00
_cell.angle_gamma   90.00
#
_symmetry.space_group_name_H-M   'P 1'
#
loop_
_entity.id
_entity.type
_entity.pdbx_description
1 polymer ?
#
loop_
_entity_poly.entity_id
_entity_poly.type
_entity_poly.pdbx_seq_one_letter_code
_entity_poly.pdbx_strand_id
1 'polypeptide(L)'
;MKNSLELGLIGNCRIGALIDGRGEIVWSCLPRFDGDPVFCSLLHEHADGESAGYCAIELLDQVEARQSYLPNTAVLITCLTDRHGGSIEVTDFAPRFHQYGRTFMPMMMIRQIRRVSGNPRICLRVRPLCDYGSQNCTITHGSHHIRYVAPSWILRLTTDVSVTAVLQELPFFLETTATLILGPDETIPDAIGELSRRFLDETIDSWRDWVRDLSIPFEWQEEVIRAAITLKLNTFQDTGAIIAAMTTSIPEAPGSGRNWDYRYCWLRDSYFVVNALNRLSTTNTMERYLSYLINVVAGAPDGRVQPVYGIDGKSRLDECEISSLPGYRGMGPVRVGNQACEQIQHDVYGSAILAVAHIFFDRRFAHRGGESLLKRLEPLGEAAIAVHDQPDSGPWETRNTLRVHTFSSIMCWAACDRLA
;
A
#
# COMPACT_ATOMS: atom_id res chain seq x y z
N MET A 1 7.32 -8.36 21.03
CA MET A 1 8.27 -7.24 20.76
C MET A 1 7.52 -5.91 20.80
N LYS A 2 8.22 -4.76 20.95
CA LYS A 2 7.61 -3.45 20.68
C LYS A 2 7.59 -3.18 19.18
N ASN A 3 6.39 -3.13 18.59
CA ASN A 3 6.20 -2.76 17.19
C ASN A 3 6.90 -1.43 16.90
N SER A 4 7.62 -1.37 15.79
CA SER A 4 8.27 -0.16 15.26
C SER A 4 7.60 0.24 13.95
N LEU A 5 7.75 1.51 13.54
CA LEU A 5 7.37 1.97 12.20
C LEU A 5 8.52 1.87 11.19
N GLU A 6 9.69 1.41 11.63
CA GLU A 6 10.79 0.99 10.75
C GLU A 6 10.40 -0.33 10.07
N LEU A 7 9.69 -0.23 8.95
CA LEU A 7 9.09 -1.36 8.23
C LEU A 7 9.51 -1.34 6.75
N GLY A 8 9.84 -2.51 6.21
CA GLY A 8 9.97 -2.73 4.78
C GLY A 8 8.60 -2.83 4.12
N LEU A 9 8.32 -1.97 3.15
CA LEU A 9 7.17 -2.05 2.26
C LEU A 9 7.48 -2.90 1.01
N ILE A 10 6.65 -3.89 0.75
CA ILE A 10 6.54 -4.60 -0.54
C ILE A 10 5.15 -4.40 -1.15
N GLY A 11 5.00 -4.56 -2.45
CA GLY A 11 3.69 -4.49 -3.10
C GLY A 11 3.78 -4.48 -4.62
N ASN A 12 2.62 -4.46 -5.27
CA ASN A 12 2.51 -4.52 -6.73
C ASN A 12 1.49 -3.54 -7.32
N CYS A 13 1.19 -2.46 -6.59
CA CYS A 13 0.18 -1.45 -6.97
C CYS A 13 -1.27 -1.99 -6.96
N ARG A 14 -1.52 -3.19 -6.41
CA ARG A 14 -2.85 -3.73 -6.14
C ARG A 14 -3.03 -4.08 -4.66
N ILE A 15 -2.00 -4.71 -4.11
CA ILE A 15 -1.84 -4.96 -2.67
C ILE A 15 -0.45 -4.49 -2.21
N GLY A 16 -0.30 -4.37 -0.89
CA GLY A 16 0.97 -4.05 -0.24
C GLY A 16 1.03 -4.68 1.14
N ALA A 17 2.25 -4.88 1.62
CA ALA A 17 2.51 -5.44 2.94
C ALA A 17 3.68 -4.73 3.61
N LEU A 18 3.57 -4.56 4.93
CA LEU A 18 4.64 -4.01 5.76
C LEU A 18 5.28 -5.13 6.57
N ILE A 19 6.61 -5.15 6.52
CA ILE A 19 7.44 -6.22 7.08
C ILE A 19 8.39 -5.61 8.10
N ASP A 20 8.43 -6.16 9.30
CA ASP A 20 9.33 -5.68 10.35
C ASP A 20 10.79 -6.09 10.12
N GLY A 21 11.69 -5.61 10.97
CA GLY A 21 13.12 -5.92 10.88
C GLY A 21 13.49 -7.39 11.12
N ARG A 22 12.55 -8.23 11.59
CA ARG A 22 12.73 -9.69 11.74
C ARG A 22 12.10 -10.49 10.60
N GLY A 23 11.48 -9.82 9.63
CA GLY A 23 10.81 -10.49 8.53
C GLY A 23 9.39 -10.96 8.88
N GLU A 24 8.73 -10.38 9.88
CA GLU A 24 7.30 -10.61 10.11
C GLU A 24 6.47 -9.68 9.22
N ILE A 25 5.47 -10.21 8.50
CA ILE A 25 4.45 -9.39 7.86
C ILE A 25 3.47 -8.93 8.95
N VAL A 26 3.57 -7.66 9.33
CA VAL A 26 2.79 -7.06 10.42
C VAL A 26 1.53 -6.33 9.95
N TRP A 27 1.46 -6.04 8.66
CA TRP A 27 0.33 -5.36 8.04
C TRP A 27 0.16 -5.80 6.59
N SER A 28 -1.06 -6.18 6.20
CA SER A 28 -1.45 -6.37 4.80
C SER A 28 -2.97 -6.38 4.70
N CYS A 29 -3.52 -5.61 3.76
CA CYS A 29 -4.97 -5.56 3.50
C CYS A 29 -5.31 -6.34 2.23
N LEU A 30 -6.37 -7.15 2.27
CA LEU A 30 -6.86 -7.91 1.12
C LEU A 30 -8.35 -7.62 0.85
N PRO A 31 -8.80 -7.69 -0.42
CA PRO A 31 -8.02 -7.99 -1.64
C PRO A 31 -7.33 -6.76 -2.25
N ARG A 32 -7.43 -5.59 -1.59
CA ARG A 32 -6.93 -4.27 -2.03
C ARG A 32 -6.60 -3.41 -0.79
N PHE A 33 -6.02 -2.23 -0.99
CA PHE A 33 -5.50 -1.38 0.10
C PHE A 33 -6.52 -1.03 1.20
N ASP A 34 -7.74 -0.65 0.85
CA ASP A 34 -8.83 -0.31 1.79
C ASP A 34 -9.64 -1.55 2.25
N GLY A 35 -9.15 -2.77 2.00
CA GLY A 35 -9.78 -4.03 2.40
C GLY A 35 -9.56 -4.40 3.87
N ASP A 36 -9.92 -5.64 4.22
CA ASP A 36 -9.74 -6.18 5.57
C ASP A 36 -8.24 -6.39 5.85
N PRO A 37 -7.67 -5.88 6.97
CA PRO A 37 -6.27 -6.10 7.32
C PRO A 37 -6.07 -7.55 7.81
N VAL A 38 -5.84 -8.46 6.86
CA VAL A 38 -5.65 -9.90 7.15
C VAL A 38 -4.43 -10.16 8.03
N PHE A 39 -3.41 -9.31 7.89
CA PHE A 39 -2.34 -9.15 8.86
C PHE A 39 -2.48 -7.75 9.46
N CYS A 40 -2.54 -7.69 10.78
CA CYS A 40 -2.85 -6.50 11.56
C CYS A 40 -2.08 -6.45 12.90
N SER A 41 -1.04 -7.27 13.09
CA SER A 41 -0.25 -7.28 14.34
C SER A 41 0.40 -5.92 14.64
N LEU A 42 0.59 -5.07 13.63
CA LEU A 42 1.00 -3.67 13.83
C LEU A 42 0.09 -2.90 14.81
N LEU A 43 -1.23 -3.15 14.76
CA LEU A 43 -2.24 -2.56 15.66
C LEU A 43 -2.62 -3.47 16.83
N HIS A 44 -2.01 -4.65 16.93
CA HIS A 44 -2.26 -5.63 17.97
C HIS A 44 -0.92 -6.21 18.42
N GLU A 45 -0.17 -5.40 19.18
CA GLU A 45 1.15 -5.79 19.66
C GLU A 45 1.08 -7.09 20.47
N HIS A 46 2.01 -8.01 20.17
CA HIS A 46 2.06 -9.32 20.80
C HIS A 46 3.49 -9.69 21.23
N ALA A 47 3.57 -10.62 22.19
CA ALA A 47 4.81 -11.34 22.44
C ALA A 47 5.08 -12.34 21.31
N ASP A 48 6.33 -12.77 21.18
CA ASP A 48 6.76 -13.67 20.12
C ASP A 48 6.01 -15.02 20.24
N GLY A 49 5.35 -15.45 19.17
CA GLY A 49 4.56 -16.70 19.15
C GLY A 49 3.17 -16.62 19.82
N GLU A 50 2.84 -15.49 20.45
CA GLU A 50 1.52 -15.22 21.04
C GLU A 50 0.68 -14.37 20.05
N SER A 51 -0.66 -14.49 20.09
CA SER A 51 -1.60 -13.76 19.23
C SER A 51 -1.66 -14.20 17.74
N ALA A 52 -2.38 -13.44 16.93
CA ALA A 52 -2.64 -13.66 15.52
C ALA A 52 -2.63 -12.32 14.77
N GLY A 53 -2.87 -12.36 13.46
CA GLY A 53 -2.81 -11.20 12.56
C GLY A 53 -1.42 -10.98 11.97
N TYR A 54 -0.63 -12.03 11.78
CA TYR A 54 0.72 -11.90 11.21
C TYR A 54 1.16 -13.14 10.40
N CYS A 55 2.24 -12.98 9.65
CA CYS A 55 2.95 -14.07 9.01
C CYS A 55 4.46 -13.96 9.29
N ALA A 56 5.02 -14.95 9.99
CA ALA A 56 6.41 -14.94 10.44
C ALA A 56 7.18 -16.19 10.00
N ILE A 57 8.49 -15.99 9.79
CA ILE A 57 9.48 -17.04 9.60
C ILE A 57 10.44 -16.92 10.78
N GLU A 58 10.21 -17.73 11.81
CA GLU A 58 10.99 -17.68 13.04
C GLU A 58 12.23 -18.56 12.90
N LEU A 59 13.42 -17.97 12.98
CA LEU A 59 14.66 -18.71 13.14
C LEU A 59 14.86 -19.01 14.64
N LEU A 60 14.96 -20.28 15.01
CA LEU A 60 15.21 -20.66 16.40
C LEU A 60 16.60 -20.19 16.83
N ASP A 61 16.70 -19.72 18.08
CA ASP A 61 17.93 -19.15 18.65
C ASP A 61 18.52 -17.97 17.87
N GLN A 62 17.66 -17.23 17.14
CA GLN A 62 18.03 -16.02 16.43
C GLN A 62 18.71 -15.01 17.37
N VAL A 63 19.83 -14.46 16.90
CA VAL A 63 20.59 -13.40 17.59
C VAL A 63 20.79 -12.15 16.75
N GLU A 64 20.64 -12.25 15.43
CA GLU A 64 20.87 -11.14 14.51
C GLU A 64 19.83 -11.13 13.38
N ALA A 65 19.44 -9.92 12.97
CA ALA A 65 18.64 -9.67 11.77
C ALA A 65 19.21 -8.47 11.01
N ARG A 66 19.27 -8.57 9.69
CA ARG A 66 19.61 -7.46 8.79
C ARG A 66 18.62 -7.45 7.64
N GLN A 67 18.11 -6.26 7.31
CA GLN A 67 17.13 -6.10 6.25
C GLN A 67 17.62 -5.06 5.26
N SER A 68 17.41 -5.33 3.97
CA SER A 68 17.74 -4.42 2.88
C SER A 68 16.84 -4.67 1.69
N TYR A 69 16.63 -3.64 0.87
CA TYR A 69 16.02 -3.85 -0.43
C TYR A 69 17.06 -4.33 -1.44
N LEU A 70 16.67 -5.23 -2.33
CA LEU A 70 17.45 -5.48 -3.52
C LEU A 70 17.52 -4.17 -4.34
N PRO A 71 18.72 -3.71 -4.76
CA PRO A 71 18.88 -2.39 -5.37
C PRO A 71 17.92 -2.13 -6.53
N ASN A 72 17.32 -0.94 -6.52
CA ASN A 72 16.38 -0.45 -7.52
C ASN A 72 15.11 -1.30 -7.68
N THR A 73 14.64 -1.91 -6.58
CA THR A 73 13.41 -2.71 -6.58
C THR A 73 12.53 -2.50 -5.34
N ALA A 74 11.33 -3.07 -5.36
CA ALA A 74 10.50 -3.29 -4.18
C ALA A 74 10.61 -4.74 -3.63
N VAL A 75 11.73 -5.42 -3.88
CA VAL A 75 12.02 -6.74 -3.32
C VAL A 75 12.82 -6.58 -2.03
N LEU A 76 12.31 -7.14 -0.93
CA LEU A 76 12.90 -7.01 0.39
C LEU A 76 13.66 -8.29 0.74
N ILE A 77 14.89 -8.15 1.25
CA ILE A 77 15.73 -9.25 1.70
C ILE A 77 15.95 -9.09 3.21
N THR A 78 15.57 -10.11 3.97
CA THR A 78 15.81 -10.20 5.42
C THR A 78 16.73 -11.38 5.71
N CYS A 79 17.92 -11.12 6.24
CA CYS A 79 18.89 -12.13 6.66
C CYS A 79 18.81 -12.32 8.16
N LEU A 80 18.55 -13.56 8.61
CA LEU A 80 18.49 -13.93 10.02
C LEU A 80 19.63 -14.89 10.35
N THR A 81 20.28 -14.69 11.50
CA THR A 81 21.37 -15.55 11.98
C THR A 81 21.10 -16.02 13.41
N ASP A 82 21.30 -17.32 13.64
CA ASP A 82 21.18 -17.96 14.95
C ASP A 82 22.52 -17.98 15.70
N ARG A 83 22.46 -18.23 17.02
CA ARG A 83 23.65 -18.29 17.88
C ARG A 83 24.66 -19.39 17.52
N HIS A 84 24.26 -20.35 16.68
CA HIS A 84 25.05 -21.50 16.27
C HIS A 84 25.69 -21.31 14.88
N GLY A 85 25.51 -20.14 14.26
CA GLY A 85 26.03 -19.81 12.92
C GLY A 85 25.18 -20.34 11.76
N GLY A 86 23.99 -20.87 12.06
CA GLY A 86 22.96 -21.11 11.06
C GLY A 86 22.37 -19.78 10.61
N SER A 87 22.20 -19.62 9.30
CA SER A 87 21.62 -18.39 8.75
C SER A 87 20.69 -18.68 7.57
N ILE A 88 19.66 -17.86 7.47
CA ILE A 88 18.67 -17.89 6.40
C ILE A 88 18.52 -16.52 5.77
N GLU A 89 18.14 -16.51 4.51
CA GLU A 89 17.74 -15.34 3.76
C GLU A 89 16.27 -15.49 3.36
N VAL A 90 15.46 -14.49 3.68
CA VAL A 90 14.06 -14.39 3.30
C VAL A 90 13.93 -13.30 2.24
N THR A 91 13.49 -13.67 1.04
CA THR A 91 13.19 -12.74 -0.05
C THR A 91 11.67 -12.58 -0.17
N ASP A 92 11.18 -11.40 0.15
CA ASP A 92 9.75 -11.03 0.15
C ASP A 92 9.45 -10.10 -1.03
N PHE A 93 8.43 -10.43 -1.83
CA PHE A 93 7.99 -9.61 -2.96
C PHE A 93 6.53 -9.87 -3.34
N ALA A 94 5.95 -8.94 -4.09
CA ALA A 94 4.64 -9.10 -4.74
C ALA A 94 4.83 -9.07 -6.27
N PRO A 95 4.40 -10.09 -7.03
CA PRO A 95 4.63 -10.16 -8.47
C PRO A 95 4.09 -8.94 -9.22
N ARG A 96 4.94 -8.32 -10.04
CA ARG A 96 4.57 -7.18 -10.88
C ARG A 96 5.41 -7.13 -12.17
N PHE A 97 4.87 -7.55 -13.30
CA PHE A 97 5.59 -7.55 -14.58
C PHE A 97 4.64 -7.54 -15.77
N HIS A 98 5.16 -7.45 -17.00
CA HIS A 98 4.33 -7.55 -18.20
C HIS A 98 4.17 -9.01 -18.64
N GLN A 99 2.94 -9.46 -18.78
CA GLN A 99 2.63 -10.82 -19.24
C GLN A 99 1.39 -10.80 -20.13
N TYR A 100 1.44 -11.50 -21.27
CA TYR A 100 0.31 -11.62 -22.20
C TYR A 100 -0.32 -10.26 -22.59
N GLY A 101 0.53 -9.25 -22.85
CA GLY A 101 0.10 -7.92 -23.28
C GLY A 101 -0.50 -7.02 -22.18
N ARG A 102 -0.47 -7.44 -20.91
CA ARG A 102 -0.98 -6.66 -19.77
C ARG A 102 -0.01 -6.66 -18.59
N THR A 103 -0.18 -5.72 -17.67
CA THR A 103 0.53 -5.78 -16.39
C THR A 103 -0.07 -6.90 -15.54
N PHE A 104 0.73 -7.91 -15.26
CA PHE A 104 0.45 -8.97 -14.30
C PHE A 104 0.77 -8.46 -12.89
N MET A 105 -0.26 -8.37 -12.06
CA MET A 105 -0.19 -7.86 -10.67
C MET A 105 -1.28 -8.55 -9.83
N PRO A 106 -1.15 -9.87 -9.60
CA PRO A 106 -2.14 -10.64 -8.85
C PRO A 106 -2.25 -10.17 -7.40
N MET A 107 -3.34 -10.51 -6.72
CA MET A 107 -3.41 -10.44 -5.25
C MET A 107 -2.49 -11.54 -4.69
N MET A 108 -1.19 -11.32 -4.67
CA MET A 108 -0.21 -12.37 -4.33
C MET A 108 1.03 -11.78 -3.68
N MET A 109 1.49 -12.43 -2.62
CA MET A 109 2.78 -12.22 -1.99
C MET A 109 3.56 -13.53 -2.00
N ILE A 110 4.86 -13.43 -2.25
CA ILE A 110 5.76 -14.59 -2.31
C ILE A 110 6.90 -14.36 -1.34
N ARG A 111 7.18 -15.40 -0.56
CA ARG A 111 8.29 -15.46 0.39
C ARG A 111 9.18 -16.63 0.01
N GLN A 112 10.41 -16.37 -0.40
CA GLN A 112 11.43 -17.40 -0.64
C GLN A 112 12.38 -17.44 0.55
N ILE A 113 12.53 -18.61 1.16
CA ILE A 113 13.40 -18.84 2.30
C ILE A 113 14.55 -19.71 1.82
N ARG A 114 15.78 -19.24 1.96
CA ARG A 114 16.99 -19.93 1.51
C ARG A 114 17.94 -20.13 2.67
N ARG A 115 18.45 -21.35 2.84
CA ARG A 115 19.57 -21.61 3.74
C ARG A 115 20.83 -20.95 3.20
N VAL A 116 21.49 -20.15 4.03
CA VAL A 116 22.76 -19.50 3.69
C VAL A 116 23.94 -20.27 4.29
N SER A 117 23.87 -20.61 5.58
CA SER A 117 24.91 -21.39 6.28
C SER A 117 24.33 -22.24 7.41
N GLY A 118 25.12 -23.22 7.87
CA GLY A 118 24.79 -24.06 9.01
C GLY A 118 23.57 -24.95 8.80
N ASN A 119 22.90 -25.33 9.89
CA ASN A 119 21.68 -26.14 9.90
C ASN A 119 20.56 -25.38 10.60
N PRO A 120 20.04 -24.30 9.99
CA PRO A 120 19.07 -23.43 10.63
C PRO A 120 17.76 -24.20 10.85
N ARG A 121 17.21 -24.06 12.06
CA ARG A 121 15.92 -24.62 12.43
C ARG A 121 14.89 -23.51 12.43
N ILE A 122 13.85 -23.65 11.63
CA ILE A 122 12.83 -22.61 11.44
C ILE A 122 11.44 -23.09 11.84
N CYS A 123 10.59 -22.15 12.25
CA CYS A 123 9.16 -22.34 12.44
C CYS A 123 8.39 -21.35 11.56
N LEU A 124 7.38 -21.83 10.85
CA LEU A 124 6.53 -20.99 10.01
C LEU A 124 5.21 -20.74 10.72
N ARG A 125 4.84 -19.48 10.90
CA ARG A 125 3.56 -19.09 11.47
C ARG A 125 2.79 -18.23 10.49
N VAL A 126 1.59 -18.68 10.14
CA VAL A 126 0.69 -17.96 9.22
C VAL A 126 -0.67 -17.91 9.89
N ARG A 127 -0.94 -16.78 10.56
CA ARG A 127 -2.10 -16.57 11.42
C ARG A 127 -2.91 -15.36 10.95
N PRO A 128 -3.53 -15.38 9.76
CA PRO A 128 -4.35 -14.26 9.34
C PRO A 128 -5.62 -14.18 10.22
N LEU A 129 -6.12 -12.97 10.39
CA LEU A 129 -7.40 -12.69 11.05
C LEU A 129 -8.37 -12.09 10.05
N CYS A 130 -9.66 -12.15 10.35
CA CYS A 130 -10.70 -11.49 9.56
C CYS A 130 -11.56 -10.55 10.39
N ASP A 131 -12.34 -9.73 9.70
CA ASP A 131 -13.26 -8.75 10.27
C ASP A 131 -12.50 -7.82 11.24
N TYR A 132 -11.44 -7.19 10.74
CA TYR A 132 -10.57 -6.28 11.47
C TYR A 132 -10.03 -6.88 12.77
N GLY A 133 -9.47 -8.08 12.69
CA GLY A 133 -8.84 -8.75 13.84
C GLY A 133 -9.81 -9.36 14.85
N SER A 134 -11.12 -9.33 14.61
CA SER A 134 -12.12 -9.82 15.58
C SER A 134 -12.26 -11.35 15.59
N GLN A 135 -11.92 -12.02 14.48
CA GLN A 135 -12.18 -13.44 14.31
C GLN A 135 -11.02 -14.17 13.63
N ASN A 136 -10.86 -15.45 13.98
CA ASN A 136 -10.00 -16.36 13.25
C ASN A 136 -10.68 -16.85 11.97
N CYS A 137 -9.90 -17.06 10.92
CA CYS A 137 -10.41 -17.67 9.70
C CYS A 137 -10.76 -19.16 9.92
N THR A 138 -11.74 -19.65 9.15
CA THR A 138 -11.92 -21.10 9.02
C THR A 138 -10.79 -21.67 8.18
N ILE A 139 -10.13 -22.73 8.66
CA ILE A 139 -8.99 -23.34 7.98
C ILE A 139 -9.44 -24.61 7.26
N THR A 140 -9.11 -24.72 5.97
CA THR A 140 -9.15 -25.99 5.22
C THR A 140 -7.80 -26.22 4.56
N HIS A 141 -7.45 -27.45 4.21
CA HIS A 141 -6.17 -27.73 3.58
C HIS A 141 -6.26 -28.90 2.59
N GLY A 142 -5.34 -28.92 1.62
CA GLY A 142 -5.08 -30.07 0.77
C GLY A 142 -3.67 -30.61 1.01
N SER A 143 -3.11 -31.30 0.01
CA SER A 143 -1.77 -31.90 0.11
C SER A 143 -0.63 -30.88 0.13
N HIS A 144 -0.81 -29.72 -0.52
CA HIS A 144 0.25 -28.72 -0.74
C HIS A 144 -0.23 -27.28 -0.49
N HIS A 145 -1.38 -27.12 0.15
CA HIS A 145 -1.95 -25.79 0.39
C HIS A 145 -2.84 -25.75 1.63
N ILE A 146 -2.96 -24.56 2.20
CA ILE A 146 -3.85 -24.20 3.30
C ILE A 146 -4.71 -23.03 2.83
N ARG A 147 -6.00 -23.05 3.14
CA ARG A 147 -6.96 -21.97 2.83
C ARG A 147 -7.45 -21.39 4.14
N TYR A 148 -7.34 -20.08 4.25
CA TYR A 148 -7.92 -19.26 5.32
C TYR A 148 -9.17 -18.61 4.75
N VAL A 149 -10.34 -19.07 5.21
CA VAL A 149 -11.65 -18.68 4.69
C VAL A 149 -12.27 -17.68 5.65
N ALA A 150 -12.48 -16.46 5.16
CA ALA A 150 -13.21 -15.38 5.81
C ALA A 150 -14.53 -15.10 5.06
N PRO A 151 -15.46 -14.34 5.65
CA PRO A 151 -16.72 -14.00 4.98
C PRO A 151 -16.54 -13.22 3.66
N SER A 152 -15.52 -12.35 3.58
CA SER A 152 -15.32 -11.40 2.47
C SER A 152 -14.13 -11.72 1.57
N TRP A 153 -13.26 -12.66 1.95
CA TRP A 153 -12.07 -13.03 1.20
C TRP A 153 -11.62 -14.46 1.52
N ILE A 154 -10.82 -15.05 0.62
CA ILE A 154 -10.13 -16.32 0.86
C ILE A 154 -8.66 -16.10 0.54
N LEU A 155 -7.79 -16.45 1.49
CA LEU A 155 -6.35 -16.44 1.31
C LEU A 155 -5.85 -17.88 1.23
N ARG A 156 -5.17 -18.20 0.14
CA ARG A 156 -4.53 -19.50 -0.05
C ARG A 156 -3.04 -19.38 0.18
N LEU A 157 -2.51 -20.17 1.10
CA LEU A 157 -1.09 -20.47 1.20
C LEU A 157 -0.81 -21.73 0.38
N THR A 158 -0.02 -21.61 -0.68
CA THR A 158 0.58 -22.76 -1.38
C THR A 158 2.06 -22.85 -1.00
N THR A 159 2.56 -24.04 -0.69
CA THR A 159 3.94 -24.23 -0.21
C THR A 159 4.50 -25.62 -0.55
N ASP A 160 5.83 -25.70 -0.66
CA ASP A 160 6.61 -26.95 -0.70
C ASP A 160 7.01 -27.46 0.70
N VAL A 161 6.65 -26.74 1.76
CA VAL A 161 6.80 -27.17 3.15
C VAL A 161 5.67 -28.12 3.53
N SER A 162 5.93 -29.03 4.47
CA SER A 162 4.90 -29.89 5.07
C SER A 162 3.74 -29.04 5.59
N VAL A 163 2.54 -29.28 5.04
CA VAL A 163 1.29 -28.65 5.50
C VAL A 163 1.07 -28.88 6.99
N THR A 164 1.40 -30.08 7.48
CA THR A 164 1.33 -30.41 8.91
C THR A 164 2.29 -29.56 9.73
N ALA A 165 3.52 -29.33 9.26
CA ALA A 165 4.48 -28.49 9.98
C ALA A 165 4.01 -27.03 10.07
N VAL A 166 3.35 -26.50 9.04
CA VAL A 166 2.78 -25.15 9.07
C VAL A 166 1.56 -25.08 10.00
N LEU A 167 0.61 -26.01 9.88
CA LEU A 167 -0.63 -26.00 10.69
C LEU A 167 -0.38 -26.25 12.18
N GLN A 168 0.60 -27.10 12.50
CA GLN A 168 0.98 -27.41 13.89
C GLN A 168 2.17 -26.59 14.37
N GLU A 169 2.66 -25.65 13.55
CA GLU A 169 3.77 -24.75 13.86
C GLU A 169 5.00 -25.50 14.41
N LEU A 170 5.34 -26.62 13.76
CA LEU A 170 6.43 -27.50 14.18
C LEU A 170 7.76 -27.00 13.64
N PRO A 171 8.79 -26.80 14.49
CA PRO A 171 10.11 -26.40 14.02
C PRO A 171 10.81 -27.53 13.25
N PHE A 172 11.35 -27.21 12.07
CA PHE A 172 12.07 -28.14 11.21
C PHE A 172 13.40 -27.56 10.72
N PHE A 173 14.32 -28.42 10.29
CA PHE A 173 15.57 -27.98 9.67
C PHE A 173 15.32 -27.58 8.21
N LEU A 174 15.76 -26.39 7.84
CA LEU A 174 15.72 -25.95 6.45
C LEU A 174 16.91 -26.54 5.69
N GLU A 175 16.66 -27.49 4.80
CA GLU A 175 17.71 -28.16 4.03
C GLU A 175 18.29 -27.28 2.91
N THR A 176 17.43 -26.69 2.07
CA THR A 176 17.88 -25.86 0.94
C THR A 176 17.04 -24.61 0.82
N THR A 177 15.79 -24.78 0.37
CA THR A 177 14.84 -23.69 0.16
C THR A 177 13.45 -24.09 0.61
N ALA A 178 12.65 -23.11 0.98
CA ALA A 178 11.22 -23.22 1.20
C ALA A 178 10.51 -22.03 0.55
N THR A 179 9.32 -22.25 0.01
CA THR A 179 8.55 -21.24 -0.72
C THR A 179 7.16 -21.12 -0.11
N LEU A 180 6.73 -19.89 0.14
CA LEU A 180 5.37 -19.55 0.55
C LEU A 180 4.76 -18.62 -0.50
N ILE A 181 3.66 -19.04 -1.12
CA ILE A 181 2.86 -18.18 -1.99
C ILE A 181 1.52 -17.95 -1.29
N LEU A 182 1.28 -16.71 -0.86
CA LEU A 182 0.03 -16.25 -0.29
C LEU A 182 -0.74 -15.52 -1.39
N GLY A 183 -1.88 -16.04 -1.83
CA GLY A 183 -2.63 -15.43 -2.94
C GLY A 183 -4.10 -15.82 -3.02
N PRO A 184 -4.76 -15.59 -4.18
CA PRO A 184 -6.16 -15.98 -4.35
C PRO A 184 -6.30 -17.49 -4.25
N ASP A 185 -7.53 -17.96 -4.06
CA ASP A 185 -7.84 -19.38 -4.02
C ASP A 185 -7.83 -20.04 -5.40
N GLU A 186 -6.67 -20.00 -6.03
CA GLU A 186 -6.38 -20.57 -7.34
C GLU A 186 -5.34 -21.68 -7.20
N THR A 187 -5.52 -22.76 -7.96
CA THR A 187 -4.53 -23.84 -8.01
C THR A 187 -3.33 -23.39 -8.83
N ILE A 188 -2.14 -23.63 -8.30
CA ILE A 188 -0.88 -23.45 -9.03
C ILE A 188 -0.51 -24.79 -9.68
N PRO A 189 -0.52 -24.89 -11.02
CA PRO A 189 -0.22 -26.14 -11.71
C PRO A 189 1.28 -26.44 -11.83
N ASP A 190 2.12 -25.40 -11.74
CA ASP A 190 3.58 -25.49 -11.88
C ASP A 190 4.28 -25.88 -10.57
N ALA A 191 5.53 -26.32 -10.65
CA ALA A 191 6.38 -26.49 -9.48
C ALA A 191 6.57 -25.12 -8.77
N ILE A 192 6.17 -25.04 -7.50
CA ILE A 192 6.08 -23.77 -6.78
C ILE A 192 7.41 -23.00 -6.74
N GLY A 193 8.53 -23.71 -6.56
CA GLY A 193 9.88 -23.11 -6.53
C GLY A 193 10.31 -22.53 -7.88
N GLU A 194 9.93 -23.17 -8.99
CA GLU A 194 10.23 -22.67 -10.34
C GLU A 194 9.37 -21.46 -10.68
N LEU A 195 8.08 -21.51 -10.38
CA LEU A 195 7.15 -20.39 -10.55
C LEU A 195 7.62 -19.17 -9.75
N SER A 196 7.96 -19.40 -8.48
CA SER A 196 8.44 -18.38 -7.55
C SER A 196 9.72 -17.72 -8.06
N ARG A 197 10.70 -18.51 -8.53
CA ARG A 197 11.94 -17.99 -9.12
C ARG A 197 11.67 -17.13 -10.35
N ARG A 198 10.87 -17.64 -11.29
CA ARG A 198 10.51 -16.90 -12.50
C ARG A 198 9.80 -15.59 -12.17
N PHE A 199 8.83 -15.61 -11.26
CA PHE A 199 8.12 -14.40 -10.83
C PHE A 199 9.04 -13.40 -10.13
N LEU A 200 10.03 -13.86 -9.37
CA LEU A 200 11.04 -13.00 -8.77
C LEU A 200 11.87 -12.31 -9.87
N ASP A 201 12.43 -13.08 -10.80
CA ASP A 201 13.25 -12.56 -11.90
C ASP A 201 12.48 -11.52 -12.73
N GLU A 202 11.26 -11.85 -13.17
CA GLU A 202 10.40 -10.93 -13.93
C GLU A 202 10.02 -9.67 -13.13
N THR A 203 9.83 -9.80 -11.81
CA THR A 203 9.53 -8.65 -10.94
C THR A 203 10.75 -7.75 -10.75
N ILE A 204 11.95 -8.33 -10.61
CA ILE A 204 13.21 -7.59 -10.51
C ILE A 204 13.44 -6.78 -11.79
N ASP A 205 13.30 -7.43 -12.95
CA ASP A 205 13.50 -6.79 -14.25
C ASP A 205 12.51 -5.65 -14.45
N SER A 206 11.22 -5.90 -14.18
CA SER A 206 10.15 -4.89 -14.24
C SER A 206 10.43 -3.66 -13.38
N TRP A 207 10.94 -3.83 -12.16
CA TRP A 207 11.31 -2.70 -11.31
C TRP A 207 12.54 -1.97 -11.81
N ARG A 208 13.58 -2.70 -12.23
CA ARG A 208 14.82 -2.10 -12.74
C ARG A 208 14.59 -1.34 -14.03
N ASP A 209 13.76 -1.86 -14.92
CA ASP A 209 13.36 -1.18 -16.15
C ASP A 209 12.55 0.08 -15.82
N TRP A 210 11.61 0.00 -14.88
CA TRP A 210 10.89 1.19 -14.43
C TRP A 210 11.82 2.26 -13.84
N VAL A 211 12.80 1.87 -13.01
CA VAL A 211 13.80 2.80 -12.46
C VAL A 211 14.70 3.38 -13.53
N ARG A 212 15.09 2.59 -14.54
CA ARG A 212 15.92 3.02 -15.68
C ARG A 212 15.26 4.14 -16.48
N ASP A 213 13.93 4.13 -16.57
CA ASP A 213 13.16 5.14 -17.28
C ASP A 213 13.02 6.47 -16.50
N LEU A 214 13.45 6.52 -15.23
CA LEU A 214 13.35 7.71 -14.40
C LEU A 214 14.42 8.74 -14.75
N SER A 215 14.03 10.02 -14.74
CA SER A 215 14.96 11.16 -14.77
C SER A 215 15.51 11.45 -13.37
N ILE A 216 16.50 10.66 -12.97
CA ILE A 216 17.10 10.73 -11.62
C ILE A 216 18.18 11.82 -11.58
N PRO A 217 18.22 12.68 -10.54
CA PRO A 217 19.30 13.66 -10.36
C PRO A 217 20.66 12.98 -10.14
N PHE A 218 21.74 13.74 -10.28
CA PHE A 218 23.10 13.22 -10.04
C PHE A 218 23.35 12.91 -8.55
N GLU A 219 22.87 13.77 -7.65
CA GLU A 219 23.01 13.61 -6.21
C GLU A 219 21.79 12.88 -5.62
N TRP A 220 21.99 12.16 -4.51
CA TRP A 220 20.92 11.50 -3.74
C TRP A 220 20.10 10.45 -4.52
N GLN A 221 20.76 9.70 -5.42
CA GLN A 221 20.09 8.73 -6.28
C GLN A 221 19.38 7.64 -5.48
N GLU A 222 20.02 7.12 -4.44
CA GLU A 222 19.47 6.03 -3.62
C GLU A 222 18.17 6.47 -2.94
N GLU A 223 18.17 7.67 -2.34
CA GLU A 223 17.02 8.24 -1.66
C GLU A 223 15.89 8.55 -2.65
N VAL A 224 16.21 9.15 -3.80
CA VAL A 224 15.22 9.48 -4.84
C VAL A 224 14.59 8.23 -5.43
N ILE A 225 15.38 7.20 -5.76
CA ILE A 225 14.86 5.93 -6.29
C ILE A 225 13.96 5.27 -5.23
N ARG A 226 14.41 5.21 -3.97
CA ARG A 226 13.64 4.59 -2.90
C ARG A 226 12.30 5.30 -2.70
N ALA A 227 12.30 6.63 -2.64
CA ALA A 227 11.11 7.45 -2.53
C ALA A 227 10.18 7.25 -3.73
N ALA A 228 10.71 7.25 -4.96
CA ALA A 228 9.92 7.06 -6.19
C ALA A 228 9.20 5.72 -6.20
N ILE A 229 9.90 4.63 -5.85
CA ILE A 229 9.27 3.30 -5.76
C ILE A 229 8.21 3.28 -4.64
N THR A 230 8.49 3.86 -3.47
CA THR A 230 7.50 3.93 -2.37
C THR A 230 6.24 4.68 -2.79
N LEU A 231 6.38 5.83 -3.45
CA LEU A 231 5.25 6.56 -4.03
C LEU A 231 4.51 5.71 -5.08
N LYS A 232 5.25 5.00 -5.94
CA LYS A 232 4.65 4.11 -6.93
C LYS A 232 3.83 2.98 -6.30
N LEU A 233 4.31 2.40 -5.20
CA LEU A 233 3.61 1.33 -4.48
C LEU A 233 2.28 1.78 -3.87
N ASN A 234 2.14 3.07 -3.54
CA ASN A 234 0.90 3.67 -3.05
C ASN A 234 -0.10 4.02 -4.18
N THR A 235 0.24 3.74 -5.44
CA THR A 235 -0.69 3.92 -6.57
C THR A 235 -1.52 2.66 -6.76
N PHE A 236 -2.84 2.77 -6.71
CA PHE A 236 -3.77 1.69 -7.00
C PHE A 236 -3.99 1.59 -8.51
N GLN A 237 -3.35 0.61 -9.14
CA GLN A 237 -3.19 0.53 -10.60
C GLN A 237 -4.52 0.37 -11.36
N ASP A 238 -5.54 -0.20 -10.71
CA ASP A 238 -6.86 -0.46 -11.31
C ASP A 238 -7.58 0.84 -11.65
N THR A 239 -7.75 1.73 -10.67
CA THR A 239 -8.47 3.00 -10.84
C THR A 239 -7.55 4.18 -11.11
N GLY A 240 -6.31 4.14 -10.63
CA GLY A 240 -5.37 5.26 -10.63
C GLY A 240 -5.34 6.07 -9.33
N ALA A 241 -6.16 5.71 -8.33
CA ALA A 241 -6.13 6.34 -7.01
C ALA A 241 -4.75 6.24 -6.36
N ILE A 242 -4.38 7.24 -5.56
CA ILE A 242 -3.12 7.23 -4.80
C ILE A 242 -3.49 7.32 -3.32
N ILE A 243 -3.16 6.29 -2.54
CA ILE A 243 -3.46 6.28 -1.11
C ILE A 243 -2.47 7.17 -0.36
N ALA A 244 -2.91 7.81 0.72
CA ALA A 244 -2.03 8.61 1.56
C ALA A 244 -1.06 7.74 2.37
N ALA A 245 -1.51 6.58 2.86
CA ALA A 245 -0.66 5.55 3.45
C ALA A 245 -1.27 4.15 3.33
N MET A 246 -0.43 3.12 3.49
CA MET A 246 -0.85 1.70 3.48
C MET A 246 -1.67 1.27 4.69
N THR A 247 -1.63 2.05 5.77
CA THR A 247 -2.19 1.68 7.08
C THR A 247 -3.37 2.53 7.48
N THR A 248 -4.16 2.02 8.40
CA THR A 248 -5.09 2.83 9.20
C THR A 248 -4.58 2.98 10.63
N SER A 249 -4.99 4.07 11.29
CA SER A 249 -5.00 4.22 12.74
C SER A 249 -3.64 4.21 13.43
N ILE A 250 -2.59 4.51 12.68
CA ILE A 250 -1.31 4.90 13.27
C ILE A 250 -1.48 6.32 13.83
N PRO A 251 -1.15 6.56 15.11
CA PRO A 251 -1.39 7.84 15.75
C PRO A 251 -0.49 8.94 15.17
N GLU A 252 -1.08 10.09 14.86
CA GLU A 252 -0.32 11.28 14.43
C GLU A 252 0.61 11.81 15.54
N ALA A 253 0.18 11.65 16.79
CA ALA A 253 0.98 11.95 17.98
C ALA A 253 0.61 11.01 19.14
N PRO A 254 1.57 10.62 20.00
CA PRO A 254 1.31 9.73 21.12
C PRO A 254 0.15 10.22 22.01
N GLY A 255 -0.82 9.33 22.28
CA GLY A 255 -1.95 9.60 23.19
C GLY A 255 -2.95 10.67 22.71
N SER A 256 -2.84 11.16 21.47
CA SER A 256 -3.72 12.22 20.96
C SER A 256 -5.13 11.76 20.59
N GLY A 257 -5.33 10.46 20.39
CA GLY A 257 -6.57 9.89 19.83
C GLY A 257 -6.81 10.26 18.35
N ARG A 258 -5.86 10.94 17.70
CA ARG A 258 -5.88 11.30 16.28
C ARG A 258 -5.31 10.16 15.45
N ASN A 259 -6.17 9.14 15.29
CA ASN A 259 -5.89 7.91 14.59
C ASN A 259 -6.89 7.80 13.44
N TRP A 260 -6.43 7.92 12.21
CA TRP A 260 -7.28 7.98 11.02
C TRP A 260 -6.94 6.88 10.02
N ASP A 261 -7.90 6.54 9.18
CA ASP A 261 -7.66 5.67 8.04
C ASP A 261 -7.09 6.47 6.87
N TYR A 262 -5.83 6.20 6.53
CA TYR A 262 -5.08 6.87 5.47
C TYR A 262 -5.05 6.06 4.16
N ARG A 263 -5.81 4.96 4.08
CA ARG A 263 -5.85 4.05 2.91
C ARG A 263 -6.72 4.58 1.76
N TYR A 264 -7.06 5.86 1.79
CA TYR A 264 -7.92 6.55 0.84
C TYR A 264 -7.16 7.62 0.05
N CYS A 265 -7.82 8.16 -0.98
CA CYS A 265 -7.24 9.08 -1.95
C CYS A 265 -7.61 10.53 -1.62
N TRP A 266 -6.69 11.26 -0.98
CA TRP A 266 -6.80 12.72 -0.86
C TRP A 266 -6.37 13.36 -2.16
N LEU A 267 -7.16 14.31 -2.67
CA LEU A 267 -6.84 14.99 -3.92
C LEU A 267 -5.57 15.84 -3.80
N ARG A 268 -5.38 16.48 -2.65
CA ARG A 268 -4.18 17.26 -2.31
C ARG A 268 -2.92 16.39 -2.32
N ASP A 269 -2.94 15.29 -1.58
CA ASP A 269 -1.80 14.39 -1.42
C ASP A 269 -1.43 13.77 -2.76
N SER A 270 -2.44 13.30 -3.50
CA SER A 270 -2.25 12.73 -4.83
C SER A 270 -1.65 13.73 -5.82
N TYR A 271 -2.04 15.01 -5.77
CA TYR A 271 -1.41 16.07 -6.56
C TYR A 271 0.10 16.15 -6.29
N PHE A 272 0.53 16.14 -5.02
CA PHE A 272 1.95 16.19 -4.68
C PHE A 272 2.70 14.95 -5.17
N VAL A 273 2.10 13.76 -5.04
CA VAL A 273 2.69 12.51 -5.56
C VAL A 273 2.83 12.55 -7.08
N VAL A 274 1.80 12.98 -7.80
CA VAL A 274 1.83 13.10 -9.26
C VAL A 274 2.90 14.11 -9.69
N ASN A 275 2.98 15.26 -9.05
CA ASN A 275 4.00 16.26 -9.35
C ASN A 275 5.43 15.75 -9.11
N ALA A 276 5.66 15.04 -7.99
CA ALA A 276 6.95 14.44 -7.68
C ALA A 276 7.35 13.37 -8.73
N LEU A 277 6.43 12.49 -9.08
CA LEU A 277 6.63 11.43 -10.06
C LEU A 277 6.80 11.98 -11.49
N ASN A 278 6.08 13.03 -11.86
CA ASN A 278 6.24 13.72 -13.15
C ASN A 278 7.61 14.36 -13.32
N ARG A 279 8.19 14.92 -12.25
CA ARG A 279 9.56 15.46 -12.27
C ARG A 279 10.60 14.37 -12.57
N LEU A 280 10.28 13.11 -12.28
CA LEU A 280 11.08 11.93 -12.62
C LEU A 280 10.69 11.30 -13.96
N SER A 281 9.89 11.99 -14.79
CA SER A 281 9.43 11.56 -16.12
C SER A 281 8.49 10.34 -16.17
N THR A 282 7.79 10.00 -15.08
CA THR A 282 6.83 8.88 -15.09
C THR A 282 5.42 9.30 -15.51
N THR A 283 5.17 9.41 -16.82
CA THR A 283 3.87 9.88 -17.36
C THR A 283 2.72 8.88 -17.20
N ASN A 284 2.98 7.56 -17.25
CA ASN A 284 1.93 6.54 -17.17
C ASN A 284 1.14 6.53 -15.85
N THR A 285 1.81 6.83 -14.73
CA THR A 285 1.14 6.94 -13.42
C THR A 285 0.18 8.13 -13.41
N MET A 286 0.58 9.22 -14.06
CA MET A 286 -0.26 10.41 -14.19
C MET A 286 -1.52 10.13 -15.01
N GLU A 287 -1.44 9.54 -16.21
CA GLU A 287 -2.64 9.28 -17.05
C GLU A 287 -3.74 8.52 -16.30
N ARG A 288 -3.35 7.57 -15.45
CA ARG A 288 -4.28 6.80 -14.62
C ARG A 288 -4.88 7.64 -13.50
N TYR A 289 -4.07 8.40 -12.76
CA TYR A 289 -4.59 9.31 -11.75
C TYR A 289 -5.54 10.35 -12.36
N LEU A 290 -5.24 10.87 -13.55
CA LEU A 290 -6.13 11.77 -14.27
C LEU A 290 -7.47 11.12 -14.57
N SER A 291 -7.45 9.86 -15.02
CA SER A 291 -8.67 9.10 -15.26
C SER A 291 -9.49 8.93 -13.98
N TYR A 292 -8.84 8.65 -12.84
CA TYR A 292 -9.47 8.62 -11.52
C TYR A 292 -10.11 9.97 -11.16
N LEU A 293 -9.34 11.05 -11.24
CA LEU A 293 -9.78 12.39 -10.87
C LEU A 293 -10.95 12.87 -11.73
N ILE A 294 -10.90 12.65 -13.06
CA ILE A 294 -11.99 13.00 -13.97
C ILE A 294 -13.26 12.25 -13.59
N ASN A 295 -13.18 10.96 -13.26
CA ASN A 295 -14.36 10.17 -12.86
C ASN A 295 -14.96 10.67 -11.54
N VAL A 296 -14.10 10.99 -10.57
CA VAL A 296 -14.52 11.53 -9.27
C VAL A 296 -15.17 12.91 -9.40
N VAL A 297 -14.56 13.80 -10.18
CA VAL A 297 -15.09 15.15 -10.44
C VAL A 297 -16.39 15.09 -11.26
N ALA A 298 -16.43 14.29 -12.32
CA ALA A 298 -17.63 14.15 -13.16
C ALA A 298 -18.81 13.50 -12.40
N GLY A 299 -18.52 12.68 -11.39
CA GLY A 299 -19.51 12.06 -10.51
C GLY A 299 -19.96 12.93 -9.33
N ALA A 300 -19.39 14.13 -9.14
CA ALA A 300 -19.70 14.99 -8.01
C ALA A 300 -21.11 15.60 -8.12
N PRO A 301 -22.04 15.29 -7.19
CA PRO A 301 -23.34 15.95 -7.13
C PRO A 301 -23.13 17.45 -6.90
N ASP A 302 -23.86 18.28 -7.65
CA ASP A 302 -23.80 19.75 -7.58
C ASP A 302 -22.42 20.37 -7.85
N GLY A 303 -21.48 19.61 -8.44
CA GLY A 303 -20.12 20.07 -8.74
C GLY A 303 -19.21 20.20 -7.52
N ARG A 304 -19.64 19.78 -6.33
CA ARG A 304 -18.85 19.88 -5.10
C ARG A 304 -17.82 18.75 -5.01
N VAL A 305 -16.55 19.14 -5.03
CA VAL A 305 -15.42 18.21 -4.84
C VAL A 305 -15.14 18.03 -3.34
N GLN A 306 -15.00 16.78 -2.91
CA GLN A 306 -14.62 16.41 -1.53
C GLN A 306 -13.10 16.35 -1.41
N PRO A 307 -12.54 16.46 -0.21
CA PRO A 307 -11.09 16.35 -0.02
C PRO A 307 -10.56 14.93 -0.25
N VAL A 308 -11.35 13.91 0.12
CA VAL A 308 -10.96 12.50 0.09
C VAL A 308 -12.05 11.62 -0.50
N TYR A 309 -11.60 10.57 -1.20
CA TYR A 309 -12.44 9.58 -1.86
C TYR A 309 -11.88 8.16 -1.65
N GLY A 310 -12.75 7.16 -1.75
CA GLY A 310 -12.34 5.76 -1.76
C GLY A 310 -11.45 5.44 -2.96
N ILE A 311 -10.63 4.39 -2.88
CA ILE A 311 -9.78 4.00 -4.02
C ILE A 311 -10.60 3.56 -5.25
N ASP A 312 -11.88 3.24 -5.06
CA ASP A 312 -12.88 2.97 -6.11
C ASP A 312 -13.68 4.21 -6.55
N GLY A 313 -13.36 5.39 -6.02
CA GLY A 313 -14.02 6.66 -6.32
C GLY A 313 -15.29 6.92 -5.51
N LYS A 314 -15.67 6.05 -4.57
CA LYS A 314 -16.82 6.31 -3.68
C LYS A 314 -16.61 7.57 -2.85
N SER A 315 -17.66 8.37 -2.77
CA SER A 315 -17.69 9.63 -2.01
C SER A 315 -17.99 9.43 -0.53
N ARG A 316 -18.66 8.33 -0.15
CA ARG A 316 -19.02 8.05 1.24
C ARG A 316 -17.98 7.13 1.89
N LEU A 317 -17.34 7.61 2.95
CA LEU A 317 -16.32 6.89 3.74
C LEU A 317 -16.76 6.83 5.21
N ASP A 318 -17.84 6.10 5.49
CA ASP A 318 -18.42 5.99 6.83
C ASP A 318 -17.36 5.62 7.87
N GLU A 319 -17.14 6.52 8.82
CA GLU A 319 -16.16 6.33 9.89
C GLU A 319 -16.75 5.46 11.00
N CYS A 320 -16.05 4.40 11.39
CA CYS A 320 -16.40 3.57 12.53
C CYS A 320 -15.18 3.25 13.40
N GLU A 321 -15.41 3.08 14.71
CA GLU A 321 -14.38 2.62 15.63
C GLU A 321 -14.38 1.09 15.72
N ILE A 322 -13.19 0.50 15.63
CA ILE A 322 -12.94 -0.93 15.68
C ILE A 322 -12.47 -1.29 17.09
N SER A 323 -13.33 -1.98 17.85
CA SER A 323 -13.04 -2.38 19.24
C SER A 323 -12.18 -3.64 19.37
N SER A 324 -12.09 -4.45 18.30
CA SER A 324 -11.28 -5.68 18.28
C SER A 324 -9.78 -5.43 18.23
N LEU A 325 -9.34 -4.23 17.85
CA LEU A 325 -7.92 -3.87 17.77
C LEU A 325 -7.57 -2.84 18.83
N PRO A 326 -6.54 -3.07 19.66
CA PRO A 326 -6.15 -2.13 20.73
C PRO A 326 -5.47 -0.87 20.19
N GLY A 327 -4.98 -0.88 18.95
CA GLY A 327 -4.26 0.22 18.31
C GLY A 327 -2.75 0.09 18.45
N TYR A 328 -2.02 0.90 17.67
CA TYR A 328 -0.55 0.87 17.64
C TYR A 328 0.01 1.14 19.05
N ARG A 329 0.71 0.16 19.63
CA ARG A 329 1.22 0.20 21.02
C ARG A 329 0.13 0.51 22.06
N GLY A 330 -1.09 0.04 21.82
CA GLY A 330 -2.26 0.28 22.68
C GLY A 330 -2.84 1.70 22.58
N MET A 331 -2.39 2.51 21.62
CA MET A 331 -2.92 3.85 21.39
C MET A 331 -4.15 3.78 20.47
N GLY A 332 -5.29 3.46 21.05
CA GLY A 332 -6.59 3.56 20.41
C GLY A 332 -7.15 5.01 20.36
N PRO A 333 -8.33 5.19 19.74
CA PRO A 333 -9.14 4.17 19.09
C PRO A 333 -8.62 3.81 17.70
N VAL A 334 -8.98 2.62 17.19
CA VAL A 334 -8.77 2.26 15.79
C VAL A 334 -9.99 2.69 15.00
N ARG A 335 -9.80 3.43 13.91
CA ARG A 335 -10.85 3.91 13.00
C ARG A 335 -10.71 3.31 11.62
N VAL A 336 -11.84 3.09 10.98
CA VAL A 336 -11.93 2.70 9.57
C VAL A 336 -12.91 3.64 8.90
N GLY A 337 -12.70 3.96 7.63
CA GLY A 337 -13.39 5.11 7.03
C GLY A 337 -12.73 6.42 7.46
N ASN A 338 -13.24 7.53 6.93
CA ASN A 338 -12.68 8.82 7.26
C ASN A 338 -13.70 9.94 7.06
N GLN A 339 -14.08 10.59 8.16
CA GLN A 339 -15.05 11.67 8.14
C GLN A 339 -14.59 12.91 7.35
N ALA A 340 -13.31 13.01 6.97
CA ALA A 340 -12.82 14.09 6.11
C ALA A 340 -13.63 14.19 4.79
N CYS A 341 -14.23 13.10 4.29
CA CYS A 341 -15.06 13.15 3.07
C CYS A 341 -16.26 14.11 3.19
N GLU A 342 -16.73 14.38 4.41
CA GLU A 342 -17.85 15.28 4.67
C GLU A 342 -17.42 16.75 4.78
N GLN A 343 -16.13 17.00 5.00
CA GLN A 343 -15.59 18.34 5.22
C GLN A 343 -15.61 19.20 3.95
N ILE A 344 -15.67 20.51 4.17
CA ILE A 344 -15.54 21.50 3.11
C ILE A 344 -14.08 21.95 3.12
N GLN A 345 -13.39 21.73 2.00
CA GLN A 345 -12.03 22.18 1.75
C GLN A 345 -11.99 22.82 0.37
N HIS A 346 -11.48 24.04 0.28
CA HIS A 346 -11.46 24.82 -0.95
C HIS A 346 -10.14 24.64 -1.72
N ASP A 347 -9.07 24.11 -1.08
CA ASP A 347 -7.81 23.77 -1.74
C ASP A 347 -7.92 22.62 -2.76
N VAL A 348 -9.00 21.84 -2.69
CA VAL A 348 -9.26 20.69 -3.56
C VAL A 348 -9.38 21.10 -5.04
N TYR A 349 -9.93 22.29 -5.33
CA TYR A 349 -10.09 22.78 -6.70
C TYR A 349 -8.72 23.07 -7.34
N GLY A 350 -7.85 23.75 -6.61
CA GLY A 350 -6.47 23.98 -7.01
C GLY A 350 -5.72 22.67 -7.21
N SER A 351 -5.84 21.75 -6.26
CA SER A 351 -5.16 20.44 -6.31
C SER A 351 -5.59 19.63 -7.53
N ALA A 352 -6.89 19.60 -7.82
CA ALA A 352 -7.43 18.93 -8.99
C ALA A 352 -6.94 19.57 -10.30
N ILE A 353 -7.08 20.88 -10.46
CA ILE A 353 -6.71 21.57 -11.71
C ILE A 353 -5.20 21.48 -11.96
N LEU A 354 -4.37 21.73 -10.93
CA LEU A 354 -2.92 21.64 -11.06
C LEU A 354 -2.46 20.23 -11.43
N ALA A 355 -3.11 19.20 -10.89
CA ALA A 355 -2.82 17.84 -11.27
C ALA A 355 -3.19 17.55 -12.74
N VAL A 356 -4.32 18.06 -13.25
CA VAL A 356 -4.76 17.83 -14.63
C VAL A 356 -4.00 18.66 -15.65
N ALA A 357 -3.52 19.86 -15.28
CA ALA A 357 -2.96 20.83 -16.21
C ALA A 357 -1.87 20.26 -17.14
N HIS A 358 -1.02 19.33 -16.68
CA HIS A 358 0.06 18.81 -17.52
C HIS A 358 -0.43 18.05 -18.77
N ILE A 359 -1.66 17.50 -18.78
CA ILE A 359 -2.21 16.76 -19.94
C ILE A 359 -2.41 17.66 -21.17
N PHE A 360 -2.52 18.97 -20.96
CA PHE A 360 -2.67 19.95 -22.04
C PHE A 360 -1.32 20.31 -22.68
N PHE A 361 -0.23 20.30 -21.89
CA PHE A 361 1.08 20.82 -22.33
C PHE A 361 2.09 19.73 -22.68
N ASP A 362 2.08 18.61 -21.96
CA ASP A 362 3.04 17.53 -22.17
C ASP A 362 2.65 16.71 -23.41
N ARG A 363 3.53 16.73 -24.41
CA ARG A 363 3.34 16.06 -25.70
C ARG A 363 3.60 14.56 -25.65
N ARG A 364 4.11 14.04 -24.52
CA ARG A 364 4.37 12.60 -24.33
C ARG A 364 3.08 11.80 -24.07
N PHE A 365 2.00 12.46 -23.66
CA PHE A 365 0.72 11.79 -23.41
C PHE A 365 0.08 11.31 -24.71
N ALA A 366 -0.40 10.06 -24.70
CA ALA A 366 -1.11 9.49 -25.83
C ALA A 366 -2.48 10.17 -26.03
N HIS A 367 -3.14 10.49 -24.92
CA HIS A 367 -4.43 11.17 -24.90
C HIS A 367 -4.25 12.57 -24.29
N ARG A 368 -4.08 13.57 -25.14
CA ARG A 368 -3.91 14.96 -24.68
C ARG A 368 -5.24 15.59 -24.28
N GLY A 369 -5.17 16.54 -23.36
CA GLY A 369 -6.29 17.41 -23.04
C GLY A 369 -6.70 18.25 -24.25
N GLY A 370 -7.99 18.23 -24.58
CA GLY A 370 -8.58 19.07 -25.62
C GLY A 370 -9.63 20.01 -25.04
N GLU A 371 -10.26 20.79 -25.91
CA GLU A 371 -11.31 21.76 -25.55
C GLU A 371 -12.44 21.13 -24.73
N SER A 372 -12.81 19.87 -25.03
CA SER A 372 -13.87 19.15 -24.29
C SER A 372 -13.50 18.78 -22.85
N LEU A 373 -12.20 18.63 -22.55
CA LEU A 373 -11.73 18.44 -21.19
C LEU A 373 -11.66 19.79 -20.47
N LEU A 374 -11.17 20.83 -21.16
CA LEU A 374 -11.11 22.19 -20.60
C LEU A 374 -12.50 22.67 -20.15
N LYS A 375 -13.52 22.54 -21.01
CA LYS A 375 -14.92 22.86 -20.68
C LYS A 375 -15.49 22.07 -19.49
N ARG A 376 -14.95 20.87 -19.22
CA ARG A 376 -15.33 20.08 -18.05
C ARG A 376 -14.65 20.55 -16.76
N LEU A 377 -13.51 21.25 -16.87
CA LEU A 377 -12.77 21.79 -15.74
C LEU A 377 -13.18 23.23 -15.40
N GLU A 378 -13.72 24.00 -16.35
CA GLU A 378 -14.23 25.38 -16.13
C GLU A 378 -15.14 25.51 -14.90
N PRO A 379 -16.11 24.61 -14.63
CA PRO A 379 -16.94 24.70 -13.43
C PRO A 379 -16.14 24.63 -12.11
N LEU A 380 -14.99 23.94 -12.09
CA LEU A 380 -14.12 23.92 -10.91
C LEU A 380 -13.42 25.27 -10.70
N GLY A 381 -13.08 25.97 -11.79
CA GLY A 381 -12.54 27.34 -11.73
C GLY A 381 -13.58 28.32 -11.20
N GLU A 382 -14.81 28.27 -11.70
CA GLU A 382 -15.92 29.10 -11.21
C GLU A 382 -16.23 28.82 -9.73
N ALA A 383 -16.22 27.54 -9.33
CA ALA A 383 -16.34 27.17 -7.92
C ALA A 383 -15.19 27.75 -7.09
N ALA A 384 -13.95 27.70 -7.57
CA ALA A 384 -12.80 28.29 -6.90
C ALA A 384 -12.93 29.81 -6.72
N ILE A 385 -13.42 30.53 -7.74
CA ILE A 385 -13.72 31.97 -7.65
C ILE A 385 -14.80 32.23 -6.60
N ALA A 386 -15.84 31.41 -6.52
CA ALA A 386 -16.94 31.62 -5.59
C ALA A 386 -16.55 31.42 -4.11
N VAL A 387 -15.51 30.62 -3.84
CA VAL A 387 -15.19 30.16 -2.47
C VAL A 387 -13.82 30.62 -1.94
N HIS A 388 -13.03 31.36 -2.72
CA HIS A 388 -11.64 31.68 -2.37
C HIS A 388 -11.46 32.44 -1.04
N ASP A 389 -12.47 33.20 -0.63
CA ASP A 389 -12.50 34.01 0.60
C ASP A 389 -13.49 33.46 1.64
N GLN A 390 -14.03 32.25 1.41
CA GLN A 390 -14.99 31.61 2.30
C GLN A 390 -14.30 30.72 3.35
N PRO A 391 -14.92 30.53 4.54
CA PRO A 391 -14.36 29.66 5.56
C PRO A 391 -14.42 28.16 5.19
N ASP A 392 -13.32 27.44 5.40
CA ASP A 392 -13.20 25.99 5.18
C ASP A 392 -12.42 25.31 6.33
N SER A 393 -12.25 23.98 6.25
CA SER A 393 -11.52 23.20 7.27
C SER A 393 -10.00 23.28 7.13
N GLY A 394 -9.48 23.95 6.10
CA GLY A 394 -8.06 24.02 5.76
C GLY A 394 -7.41 22.66 5.47
N PRO A 395 -6.09 22.64 5.17
CA PRO A 395 -5.38 21.41 4.80
C PRO A 395 -5.12 20.46 5.97
N TRP A 396 -5.36 20.90 7.21
CA TRP A 396 -5.10 20.13 8.44
C TRP A 396 -6.36 19.53 9.06
N GLU A 397 -7.52 19.66 8.40
CA GLU A 397 -8.73 18.90 8.72
C GLU A 397 -9.19 19.00 10.18
N THR A 398 -8.96 20.17 10.80
CA THR A 398 -9.32 20.38 12.20
C THR A 398 -10.83 20.28 12.36
N ARG A 399 -11.28 19.29 13.14
CA ARG A 399 -12.71 19.09 13.41
C ARG A 399 -13.30 20.35 14.07
N ASN A 400 -14.50 20.74 13.63
CA ASN A 400 -15.34 21.81 14.20
C ASN A 400 -14.78 23.24 14.14
N THR A 401 -13.76 23.51 13.31
CA THR A 401 -13.26 24.87 13.11
C THR A 401 -13.23 25.20 11.62
N LEU A 402 -13.95 26.25 11.22
CA LEU A 402 -13.89 26.80 9.87
C LEU A 402 -13.27 28.20 9.92
N ARG A 403 -12.30 28.47 9.04
CA ARG A 403 -11.67 29.79 8.90
C ARG A 403 -11.37 30.06 7.44
N VAL A 404 -11.13 31.33 7.10
CA VAL A 404 -10.53 31.66 5.81
C VAL A 404 -9.05 31.29 5.89
N HIS A 405 -8.65 30.26 5.16
CA HIS A 405 -7.27 29.77 5.14
C HIS A 405 -6.53 30.32 3.93
N THR A 406 -5.40 31.00 4.18
CA THR A 406 -4.54 31.54 3.09
C THR A 406 -4.11 30.47 2.10
N PHE A 407 -3.84 29.24 2.58
CA PHE A 407 -3.52 28.11 1.72
C PHE A 407 -4.65 27.80 0.72
N SER A 408 -5.88 27.69 1.21
CA SER A 408 -7.06 27.45 0.37
C SER A 408 -7.27 28.59 -0.64
N SER A 409 -7.18 29.85 -0.21
CA SER A 409 -7.28 31.01 -1.12
C SER A 409 -6.23 30.98 -2.24
N ILE A 410 -4.96 30.64 -1.92
CA ILE A 410 -3.88 30.52 -2.91
C ILE A 410 -4.15 29.36 -3.88
N MET A 411 -4.66 28.23 -3.38
CA MET A 411 -4.98 27.08 -4.23
C MET A 411 -6.16 27.37 -5.16
N CYS A 412 -7.18 28.12 -4.69
CA CYS A 412 -8.25 28.63 -5.55
C CYS A 412 -7.71 29.58 -6.64
N TRP A 413 -6.81 30.50 -6.28
CA TRP A 413 -6.15 31.37 -7.26
C TRP A 413 -5.35 30.56 -8.28
N ALA A 414 -4.56 29.56 -7.83
CA ALA A 414 -3.77 28.71 -8.72
C ALA A 414 -4.64 27.91 -9.68
N ALA A 415 -5.81 27.44 -9.23
CA ALA A 415 -6.83 26.83 -10.08
C ALA A 415 -7.23 27.76 -11.24
N CYS A 416 -7.57 29.01 -10.93
CA CYS A 416 -7.99 30.00 -11.93
C CYS A 416 -6.85 30.38 -12.88
N ASP A 417 -5.66 30.62 -12.33
CA ASP A 417 -4.46 31.00 -13.09
C ASP A 417 -4.02 29.91 -14.08
N ARG A 418 -4.25 28.63 -13.78
CA ARG A 418 -3.92 27.52 -14.70
C ARG A 418 -4.97 27.25 -15.78
N LEU A 419 -6.21 27.68 -15.57
CA LEU A 419 -7.28 27.54 -16.57
C LEU A 419 -7.26 28.67 -17.61
N ALA A 420 -6.82 29.87 -17.20
CA ALA A 420 -6.64 31.03 -18.07
C ALA A 420 -5.50 30.81 -19.07
#